data_AF-A0A497IAZ7-F1
#
_entry.id   AF-A0A497IAZ7-F1
#
_cell.length_a   1.000
_cell.length_b   1.000
_cell.length_c   1.000
_cell.angle_alpha   90.00
_cell.angle_beta   90.00
_cell.angle_gamma   90.00
#
_symmetry.space_group_name_H-M   'P 1'
#
loop_
_entity.id
_entity.type
_entity.pdbx_description
1 polymer ?
#
loop_
_entity_poly.entity_id
_entity_poly.type
_entity_poly.pdbx_seq_one_letter_code
_entity_poly.pdbx_strand_id
1 'polypeptide(L)'
;MLLVGAAVSIGLVGAAAEGPHTVIGFSLPTIGVVHYNEAEQITSVTGFNIGLGYSARYFYAEDGLQPNRFNGYWGWGTIALILPYIEFGTAYPIPVGRGDQYIVFDLGLIYIIPYIGVSVYF
;
A
#
# COMPACT_ATOMS: atom_id res chain seq x y z
N MET A 1 0.58 25.43 2.18
CA MET A 1 -0.02 24.87 3.41
C MET A 1 0.19 23.36 3.35
N LEU A 2 0.94 22.81 4.30
CA LEU A 2 1.33 21.39 4.36
C LEU A 2 0.18 20.59 4.99
N LEU A 3 -0.30 19.50 4.36
CA LEU A 3 -1.26 18.59 5.01
C LEU A 3 -0.58 17.24 5.22
N VAL A 4 -0.31 16.92 6.50
CA VAL A 4 0.20 15.62 6.95
C VAL A 4 -0.85 15.00 7.85
N GLY A 5 -1.20 13.74 7.59
CA GLY A 5 -2.11 12.95 8.42
C GLY A 5 -1.47 11.64 8.85
N ALA A 6 -1.71 11.24 10.10
CA ALA A 6 -1.44 9.87 10.55
C ALA A 6 -2.67 9.01 10.27
N ALA A 7 -2.46 7.83 9.69
CA ALA A 7 -3.51 6.87 9.38
C ALA A 7 -3.20 5.54 10.06
N VAL A 8 -4.18 5.01 10.77
CA VAL A 8 -4.18 3.63 11.25
C VAL A 8 -5.19 2.87 10.40
N SER A 9 -4.78 1.77 9.81
CA SER A 9 -5.67 0.95 8.97
C SER A 9 -5.45 -0.53 9.19
N ILE A 10 -6.43 -1.29 8.71
CA ILE A 10 -6.43 -2.75 8.73
C ILE A 10 -6.71 -3.20 7.30
N GLY A 11 -5.86 -4.08 6.78
CA GLY A 11 -6.01 -4.71 5.49
C GLY A 11 -6.07 -6.23 5.61
N LEU A 12 -6.80 -6.89 4.71
CA LEU A 12 -6.67 -8.33 4.49
C LEU A 12 -5.90 -8.52 3.18
N VAL A 13 -4.78 -9.23 3.26
CA VAL A 13 -3.96 -9.62 2.12
C VAL A 13 -4.17 -11.11 1.93
N GLY A 14 -4.84 -11.52 0.85
CA GLY A 14 -5.17 -12.93 0.61
C GLY A 14 -4.70 -13.38 -0.76
N ALA A 15 -3.77 -14.33 -0.81
CA ALA A 15 -3.55 -15.15 -1.99
C ALA A 15 -4.54 -16.32 -2.01
N ALA A 16 -5.39 -16.40 -3.03
CA ALA A 16 -6.06 -17.66 -3.35
C ALA A 16 -5.06 -18.58 -4.06
N ALA A 17 -5.10 -19.88 -3.78
CA ALA A 17 -4.18 -20.87 -4.37
C ALA A 17 -4.33 -20.97 -5.91
N GLU A 18 -5.50 -20.63 -6.45
CA GLU A 18 -5.75 -20.45 -7.87
C GLU A 18 -6.65 -19.23 -8.06
N GLY A 19 -6.10 -18.13 -8.60
CA GLY A 19 -6.82 -16.88 -8.82
C GLY A 19 -5.93 -15.64 -8.64
N PRO A 20 -6.40 -14.44 -9.01
CA PRO A 20 -5.60 -13.22 -8.87
C PRO A 20 -5.25 -12.97 -7.41
N HIS A 21 -3.95 -12.80 -7.11
CA HIS A 21 -3.45 -12.46 -5.79
C HIS A 21 -3.96 -11.06 -5.40
N THR A 22 -4.90 -11.01 -4.46
CA THR A 22 -5.72 -9.81 -4.25
C THR A 22 -5.57 -9.28 -2.82
N VAL A 23 -5.53 -7.96 -2.69
CA VAL A 23 -5.73 -7.27 -1.41
C VAL A 23 -7.15 -6.73 -1.35
N ILE A 24 -7.81 -6.87 -0.20
CA ILE A 24 -9.08 -6.22 0.12
C ILE A 24 -9.00 -5.71 1.55
N GLY A 25 -9.26 -4.42 1.80
CA GLY A 25 -9.22 -3.88 3.15
C GLY A 25 -9.47 -2.37 3.23
N PHE A 26 -9.22 -1.79 4.40
CA PHE A 26 -9.33 -0.34 4.63
C PHE A 26 -7.98 0.38 4.57
N SER A 27 -6.93 -0.31 4.12
CA SER A 27 -5.60 0.25 3.88
C SER A 27 -5.47 0.78 2.44
N LEU A 28 -4.27 1.24 2.09
CA LEU A 28 -3.87 1.71 0.76
C LEU A 28 -2.92 0.69 0.13
N PRO A 29 -3.23 0.06 -1.02
CA PRO A 29 -4.53 0.06 -1.70
C PRO A 29 -5.63 -0.68 -0.91
N THR A 30 -6.87 -0.28 -1.15
CA THR A 30 -8.10 -0.86 -0.57
C THR A 30 -8.51 -2.12 -1.31
N ILE A 31 -8.40 -2.11 -2.64
CA ILE A 31 -8.52 -3.29 -3.48
C ILE A 31 -7.38 -3.28 -4.50
N GLY A 32 -6.69 -4.40 -4.69
CA GLY A 32 -5.54 -4.40 -5.59
C GLY A 32 -4.91 -5.75 -5.84
N VAL A 33 -3.85 -5.73 -6.64
CA VAL A 33 -3.02 -6.87 -7.01
C VAL A 33 -1.77 -6.87 -6.14
N VAL A 34 -1.43 -8.06 -5.64
CA VAL A 34 -0.19 -8.34 -4.91
C VAL A 34 0.89 -8.79 -5.89
N HIS A 35 2.10 -8.25 -5.73
CA HIS A 35 3.28 -8.65 -6.51
C HIS A 35 4.30 -9.33 -5.63
N TYR A 36 5.02 -10.30 -6.21
CA TYR A 36 5.94 -11.18 -5.49
C TYR A 36 7.34 -11.12 -6.10
N ASN A 37 8.36 -11.40 -5.29
CA ASN A 37 9.71 -11.69 -5.76
C ASN A 37 9.83 -13.17 -6.20
N GLU A 38 11.02 -13.55 -6.66
CA GLU A 38 11.35 -14.93 -7.06
C GLU A 38 11.25 -15.94 -5.90
N ALA A 39 11.29 -15.48 -4.66
CA ALA A 39 11.14 -16.29 -3.45
C ALA A 39 9.67 -16.38 -2.97
N GLU A 40 8.71 -15.99 -3.81
CA GLU A 40 7.27 -15.98 -3.50
C GLU A 40 6.89 -15.07 -2.31
N GLN A 41 7.71 -14.05 -2.03
CA GLN A 41 7.43 -13.07 -0.97
C GLN A 41 6.82 -11.81 -1.56
N ILE A 42 5.84 -11.24 -0.86
CA ILE A 42 5.14 -10.04 -1.30
C ILE A 42 6.08 -8.83 -1.28
N THR A 43 6.35 -8.21 -2.42
CA THR A 43 7.22 -7.02 -2.52
C THR A 43 6.44 -5.72 -2.62
N SER A 44 5.26 -5.76 -3.24
CA SER A 44 4.45 -4.58 -3.46
C SER A 44 2.98 -4.92 -3.65
N VAL A 45 2.14 -3.90 -3.49
CA VAL A 45 0.71 -3.98 -3.75
C VAL A 45 0.29 -2.75 -4.54
N THR A 46 -0.48 -2.97 -5.61
CA THR A 46 -0.99 -1.88 -6.45
C THR A 46 -2.49 -2.01 -6.65
N GLY A 47 -3.23 -0.91 -6.62
CA GLY A 47 -4.67 -0.98 -6.85
C GLY A 47 -5.40 0.33 -6.58
N PHE A 48 -6.69 0.23 -6.28
CA PHE A 48 -7.53 1.38 -5.97
C PHE A 48 -7.67 1.55 -4.46
N ASN A 49 -7.72 2.80 -4.02
CA ASN A 49 -7.96 3.16 -2.63
C ASN A 49 -9.38 3.68 -2.40
N ILE A 50 -9.77 3.76 -1.12
CA ILE A 50 -11.06 4.27 -0.67
C ILE A 50 -11.35 5.72 -1.11
N GLY A 51 -10.29 6.49 -1.41
CA GLY A 51 -10.39 7.82 -2.00
C GLY A 51 -10.69 7.82 -3.50
N LEU A 52 -11.04 6.69 -4.10
CA LEU A 52 -11.29 6.52 -5.54
C LEU A 52 -10.10 6.90 -6.43
N GLY A 53 -8.88 6.75 -5.92
CA GLY A 53 -7.67 6.89 -6.72
C GLY A 53 -6.84 5.61 -6.76
N TYR A 54 -5.73 5.67 -7.49
CA TYR A 54 -4.74 4.61 -7.56
C TYR A 54 -3.74 4.69 -6.42
N SER A 55 -3.21 3.55 -5.96
CA SER A 55 -2.14 3.43 -4.97
C SER A 55 -1.13 2.37 -5.40
N ALA A 56 0.14 2.62 -5.11
CA ALA A 56 1.23 1.67 -5.19
C ALA A 56 2.04 1.72 -3.89
N ARG A 57 2.18 0.57 -3.23
CA ARG A 57 2.93 0.38 -1.99
C ARG A 57 4.07 -0.59 -2.21
N TYR A 58 5.23 -0.29 -1.65
CA TYR A 58 6.47 -1.06 -1.77
C TYR A 58 7.06 -1.31 -0.39
N PHE A 59 7.34 -2.57 -0.07
CA PHE A 59 8.03 -2.94 1.18
C PHE A 59 9.54 -2.72 1.02
N TYR A 60 10.20 -2.23 2.06
CA TYR A 60 11.64 -1.93 2.01
C TYR A 60 12.53 -3.17 2.01
N ALA A 61 12.05 -4.25 2.61
CA ALA A 61 12.83 -5.45 2.81
C ALA A 61 13.00 -6.19 1.46
N GLU A 62 14.24 -6.54 1.10
CA GLU A 62 14.52 -7.27 -0.15
C GLU A 62 13.92 -8.68 -0.14
N ASP A 63 13.80 -9.24 1.06
CA ASP A 63 13.05 -10.47 1.37
C ASP A 63 11.53 -10.23 1.45
N GLY A 64 11.01 -9.09 0.98
CA GLY A 64 9.58 -8.82 0.93
C GLY A 64 8.89 -8.81 2.30
N LEU A 65 7.56 -8.97 2.30
CA LEU A 65 6.72 -8.91 3.49
C LEU A 65 6.92 -10.17 4.36
N GLN A 66 7.45 -9.98 5.56
CA GLN A 66 7.75 -11.06 6.49
C GLN A 66 6.67 -11.23 7.58
N PRO A 67 6.18 -12.45 7.83
CA PRO A 67 5.15 -12.71 8.85
C PRO A 67 5.64 -12.39 10.28
N ASN A 68 4.72 -11.98 11.14
CA ASN A 68 4.94 -11.79 12.59
C ASN A 68 6.06 -10.79 12.97
N ARG A 69 6.29 -9.80 12.12
CA ARG A 69 7.20 -8.68 12.42
C ARG A 69 6.75 -7.40 11.73
N PHE A 70 7.31 -6.29 12.18
CA PHE A 70 7.13 -5.01 11.50
C PHE A 70 7.92 -4.97 10.19
N ASN A 71 7.22 -4.63 9.11
CA ASN A 71 7.76 -4.45 7.77
C ASN A 71 7.55 -3.00 7.35
N GLY A 72 8.64 -2.24 7.21
CA GLY A 72 8.55 -0.87 6.73
C GLY A 72 8.16 -0.83 5.25
N TYR A 73 7.40 0.19 4.87
CA TYR A 73 7.02 0.43 3.48
C TYR A 73 7.04 1.92 3.16
N TRP A 74 7.10 2.21 1.86
CA TRP A 74 6.72 3.49 1.28
C TRP A 74 5.75 3.26 0.14
N GLY A 75 5.06 4.31 -0.26
CA GLY A 75 4.14 4.23 -1.37
C GLY A 75 3.76 5.60 -1.89
N TRP A 76 2.97 5.58 -2.94
CA TRP A 76 2.37 6.77 -3.51
C TRP A 76 1.00 6.43 -4.05
N GLY A 77 0.20 7.46 -4.27
CA GLY A 77 -1.10 7.28 -4.89
C GLY A 77 -1.77 8.59 -5.21
N THR A 78 -3.05 8.48 -5.49
CA THR A 78 -3.95 9.59 -5.83
C THR A 78 -5.23 9.48 -5.03
N ILE A 79 -5.88 10.61 -4.76
CA ILE A 79 -7.28 10.70 -4.34
C ILE A 79 -8.06 11.24 -5.53
N ALA A 80 -9.19 10.60 -5.84
CA ALA A 80 -10.03 10.89 -6.99
C ALA A 80 -9.24 11.00 -8.31
N LEU A 81 -8.16 10.21 -8.45
CA LEU A 81 -7.22 10.19 -9.57
C LEU A 81 -6.47 11.51 -9.87
N ILE A 82 -6.63 12.54 -9.05
CA ILE A 82 -6.11 13.89 -9.35
C ILE A 82 -5.16 14.39 -8.27
N LEU A 83 -5.46 14.13 -7.00
CA LEU A 83 -4.68 14.68 -5.89
C LEU A 83 -3.61 13.67 -5.45
N PRO A 84 -2.32 13.88 -5.77
CA PRO A 84 -1.27 12.93 -5.44
C PRO A 84 -0.93 12.97 -3.96
N TYR A 85 -0.50 11.82 -3.44
CA TYR A 85 0.10 11.69 -2.12
C TYR A 85 1.25 10.69 -2.14
N ILE A 86 2.09 10.79 -1.12
CA ILE A 86 3.06 9.77 -0.74
C ILE A 86 2.73 9.25 0.65
N GLU A 87 3.03 7.98 0.89
CA GLU A 87 2.84 7.33 2.19
C GLU A 87 4.12 6.67 2.67
N PHE A 88 4.28 6.61 3.99
CA PHE A 88 5.35 5.88 4.66
C PHE A 88 4.78 5.22 5.90
N GLY A 89 5.16 3.98 6.19
CA GLY A 89 4.62 3.31 7.36
C GLY A 89 5.26 1.97 7.65
N THR A 90 4.59 1.23 8.53
CA THR A 90 4.93 -0.15 8.86
C THR A 90 3.69 -1.03 8.81
N ALA A 91 3.87 -2.25 8.33
CA ALA A 91 2.87 -3.30 8.27
C ALA A 91 3.25 -4.47 9.19
N TYR A 92 2.27 -5.05 9.86
CA TYR A 92 2.41 -6.24 10.71
C TYR A 92 1.48 -7.35 10.19
N PRO A 93 1.98 -8.25 9.33
CA PRO A 93 1.20 -9.36 8.78
C PRO A 93 1.08 -10.52 9.77
N ILE A 94 -0.15 -10.96 10.01
CA ILE A 94 -0.52 -12.11 10.83
C ILE A 94 -1.04 -13.21 9.90
N PRO A 95 -0.36 -14.37 9.83
CA PRO A 95 -0.84 -15.51 9.04
C PRO A 95 -2.20 -15.99 9.56
N VAL A 96 -3.17 -16.22 8.66
CA VAL A 96 -4.53 -16.66 9.02
C VAL A 96 -5.04 -17.89 8.28
N GLY A 97 -4.27 -18.41 7.32
CA GLY A 97 -4.64 -19.56 6.50
C GLY A 97 -3.43 -20.39 6.09
N ARG A 98 -3.63 -21.27 5.10
CA ARG A 98 -2.52 -21.95 4.41
C ARG A 98 -2.02 -21.07 3.26
N GLY A 99 -0.70 -20.95 3.12
CA GLY A 99 -0.07 -20.10 2.10
C GLY A 99 -0.04 -18.62 2.48
N ASP A 100 0.06 -17.73 1.48
CA ASP A 100 0.21 -16.28 1.65
C ASP A 100 -1.09 -15.55 1.95
N GLN A 101 -1.76 -15.98 3.02
CA GLN A 101 -2.97 -15.35 3.54
C GLN A 101 -2.68 -14.69 4.88
N TYR A 102 -2.72 -13.36 4.89
CA TYR A 102 -2.38 -12.51 6.01
C TYR A 102 -3.50 -11.52 6.34
N ILE A 103 -3.84 -11.38 7.61
CA ILE A 103 -4.43 -10.13 8.11
C ILE A 103 -3.27 -9.18 8.38
N VAL A 104 -3.28 -7.99 7.78
CA VAL A 104 -2.20 -7.02 7.89
C VAL A 104 -2.70 -5.79 8.63
N PHE A 105 -2.06 -5.47 9.74
CA PHE A 105 -2.26 -4.21 10.45
C PHE A 105 -1.21 -3.21 10.00
N ASP A 106 -1.61 -2.02 9.59
CA ASP A 106 -0.67 -0.99 9.16
C ASP A 106 -0.89 0.35 9.85
N LEU A 107 0.24 1.02 10.09
CA LEU A 107 0.32 2.35 10.66
C LEU A 107 1.24 3.17 9.77
N GLY A 108 0.73 4.28 9.24
CA GLY A 108 1.48 5.11 8.32
C GLY A 108 1.16 6.60 8.42
N LEU A 109 2.00 7.38 7.76
CA LEU A 109 1.84 8.80 7.51
C LEU A 109 1.53 9.00 6.04
N ILE A 110 0.54 9.83 5.75
CA ILE A 110 0.20 10.27 4.40
C ILE A 110 0.55 11.74 4.27
N TYR A 111 1.31 12.07 3.23
CA TYR A 111 1.62 13.43 2.85
C TYR A 111 1.02 13.75 1.48
N ILE A 112 0.17 14.78 1.45
CA ILE A 112 -0.47 15.27 0.23
C ILE A 112 0.41 16.34 -0.40
N ILE A 113 0.65 16.26 -1.71
CA ILE A 113 1.50 17.19 -2.47
C ILE A 113 0.62 18.19 -3.25
N PRO A 114 0.20 19.33 -2.68
CA PRO A 114 -0.49 20.36 -3.45
C PRO A 114 0.52 21.14 -4.32
N TYR A 115 0.29 21.21 -5.63
CA TYR A 115 1.04 22.11 -6.51
C TYR A 115 0.14 22.65 -7.62
N ILE A 116 0.10 23.98 -7.74
CA ILE A 116 -0.52 24.70 -8.86
C ILE A 116 0.50 25.73 -9.32
N GLY A 117 0.88 25.68 -10.59
CA GLY A 117 1.85 26.60 -11.18
C GLY A 117 1.45 26.98 -12.59
N VAL A 118 1.61 28.26 -12.92
CA VAL A 118 1.58 28.76 -14.30
C VAL A 118 2.97 29.28 -14.60
N SER A 119 3.56 28.84 -15.70
CA SER A 119 4.89 29.25 -16.13
C SER A 119 4.83 29.74 -17.57
N VAL A 120 5.40 30.91 -17.83
CA VAL A 120 5.62 31.46 -19.18
C VAL A 120 7.11 31.44 -19.42
N TYR A 121 7.53 30.76 -20.49
CA TYR A 121 8.92 30.66 -20.92
C TYR A 121 9.08 31.50 -22.20
N PHE A 122 10.18 32.25 -22.29
CA PHE A 122 10.57 33.09 -23.43
C PHE A 122 11.70 32.45 -24.21
#